data_AF-A0A413G8E9-F1
#
_entry.id   AF-A0A413G8E9-F1
#
_cell.length_a   1.000
_cell.length_b   1.000
_cell.length_c   1.000
_cell.angle_alpha   90.00
_cell.angle_beta   90.00
_cell.angle_gamma   90.00
#
_symmetry.space_group_name_H-M   'P 1'
#
loop_
_entity.id
_entity.type
_entity.pdbx_description
1 polymer ?
#
loop_
_entity_poly.entity_id
_entity_poly.type
_entity_poly.pdbx_seq_one_letter_code
_entity_poly.pdbx_strand_id
1 'polypeptide(L)'
;MSKLINWAIAFKPLMLMYFAAGVFIMMFWDLIWGRAGSLPTVLLWQIFLAAVLLTITHLGFFPENKPFSRRDFVLHILCNYVIMAAMAFGFGWVSAATFQSAVVFTGIFAVFYAAAFTGFYLYYRELRGQLNEKLMQYKQG
;
A
#
# COMPACT_ATOMS: atom_id res chain seq x y z
N MET A 1 24.90 -10.19 4.74
CA MET A 1 23.51 -10.69 4.74
C MET A 1 23.26 -11.47 3.44
N SER A 2 22.60 -12.63 3.48
CA SER A 2 22.52 -13.55 2.34
C SER A 2 21.82 -12.91 1.14
N LYS A 3 22.33 -13.12 -0.09
CA LYS A 3 21.72 -12.66 -1.37
C LYS A 3 20.20 -12.90 -1.45
N LEU A 4 19.69 -13.95 -0.78
CA LEU A 4 18.27 -14.28 -0.63
C LEU A 4 17.44 -13.19 0.06
N ILE A 5 17.98 -12.47 1.04
CA ILE A 5 17.26 -11.41 1.77
C ILE A 5 17.11 -10.18 0.86
N ASN A 6 18.18 -9.79 0.16
CA ASN A 6 18.14 -8.67 -0.78
C ASN A 6 17.23 -8.97 -1.97
N TRP A 7 17.25 -10.21 -2.46
CA TRP A 7 16.31 -10.66 -3.47
C TRP A 7 14.87 -10.64 -2.94
N ALA A 8 14.59 -11.17 -1.75
CA ALA A 8 13.25 -11.15 -1.15
C ALA A 8 12.72 -9.72 -0.87
N ILE A 9 13.59 -8.77 -0.53
CA ILE A 9 13.23 -7.38 -0.25
C ILE A 9 12.91 -6.61 -1.55
N ALA A 10 13.66 -6.83 -2.63
CA ALA A 10 13.36 -6.25 -3.95
C ALA A 10 12.17 -6.96 -4.63
N PHE A 11 12.06 -8.27 -4.43
CA PHE A 11 11.01 -9.11 -5.00
C PHE A 11 9.64 -8.75 -4.44
N LYS A 12 9.49 -8.46 -3.14
CA LYS A 12 8.18 -8.25 -2.52
C LYS A 12 7.37 -7.06 -3.06
N PRO A 13 7.87 -5.81 -3.12
CA PRO A 13 7.08 -4.68 -3.63
C PRO A 13 6.84 -4.77 -5.14
N LEU A 14 7.85 -5.19 -5.92
CA LEU A 14 7.71 -5.39 -7.37
C LEU A 14 6.74 -6.52 -7.70
N MET A 15 6.84 -7.68 -7.02
CA MET A 15 5.90 -8.78 -7.21
C MET A 15 4.52 -8.43 -6.68
N LEU A 16 4.37 -7.67 -5.60
CA LEU A 16 3.06 -7.23 -5.15
C LEU A 16 2.42 -6.29 -6.18
N MET A 17 3.21 -5.39 -6.79
CA MET A 17 2.72 -4.52 -7.87
C MET A 17 2.39 -5.32 -9.14
N TYR A 18 3.25 -6.24 -9.58
CA TYR A 18 2.97 -7.10 -10.74
C TYR A 18 1.84 -8.09 -10.48
N PHE A 19 1.71 -8.60 -9.27
CA PHE A 19 0.62 -9.48 -8.86
C PHE A 19 -0.68 -8.69 -8.74
N ALA A 20 -0.68 -7.50 -8.14
CA ALA A 20 -1.83 -6.62 -8.09
C ALA A 20 -2.25 -6.20 -9.50
N ALA A 21 -1.31 -5.79 -10.36
CA ALA A 21 -1.58 -5.44 -11.75
C ALA A 21 -2.05 -6.65 -12.57
N GLY A 22 -1.44 -7.82 -12.39
CA GLY A 22 -1.80 -9.06 -13.08
C GLY A 22 -3.17 -9.58 -12.66
N VAL A 23 -3.49 -9.52 -11.36
CA VAL A 23 -4.83 -9.80 -10.82
C VAL A 23 -5.81 -8.78 -11.37
N PHE A 24 -5.46 -7.48 -11.41
CA PHE A 24 -6.31 -6.46 -12.02
C PHE A 24 -6.61 -6.75 -13.49
N ILE A 25 -5.58 -7.10 -14.27
CA ILE A 25 -5.69 -7.40 -15.71
C ILE A 25 -6.50 -8.69 -15.93
N MET A 26 -6.24 -9.76 -15.17
CA MET A 26 -7.03 -11.00 -15.27
C MET A 26 -8.49 -10.77 -14.88
N MET A 27 -8.75 -9.98 -13.84
CA MET A 27 -10.12 -9.65 -13.43
C MET A 27 -10.83 -8.78 -14.46
N PHE A 28 -10.11 -7.84 -15.10
CA PHE A 28 -10.64 -7.04 -16.20
C PHE A 28 -10.88 -7.89 -17.47
N TRP A 29 -10.04 -8.89 -17.69
CA TRP A 29 -10.20 -9.86 -18.78
C TRP A 29 -11.41 -10.77 -18.56
N ASP A 30 -11.53 -11.37 -17.38
CA ASP A 30 -12.69 -12.21 -17.01
C ASP A 30 -14.00 -11.41 -17.03
N LEU A 31 -13.91 -10.10 -16.79
CA LEU A 31 -15.01 -9.15 -16.93
C LEU A 31 -15.43 -8.95 -18.40
N ILE A 32 -14.49 -8.71 -19.32
CA ILE A 32 -14.79 -8.54 -20.76
C ILE A 32 -15.47 -9.79 -21.33
N TRP A 33 -15.08 -10.97 -20.85
CA TRP A 33 -15.57 -12.26 -21.33
C TRP A 33 -16.73 -12.85 -20.51
N GLY A 34 -17.25 -12.11 -19.52
CA GLY A 34 -18.43 -12.49 -18.75
C GLY A 34 -18.32 -13.82 -18.02
N ARG A 35 -17.12 -14.23 -17.59
CA ARG A 35 -16.91 -15.53 -16.95
C ARG A 35 -17.51 -15.57 -15.54
N ALA A 36 -18.21 -16.67 -15.24
CA ALA A 36 -18.81 -16.94 -13.93
C ALA A 36 -17.72 -17.07 -12.86
N GLY A 37 -17.66 -16.11 -11.93
CA GLY A 37 -16.60 -16.02 -10.90
C GLY A 37 -15.85 -14.68 -10.89
N SER A 38 -16.10 -13.79 -11.85
CA SER A 38 -15.54 -12.43 -11.84
C SER A 38 -16.09 -11.62 -10.66
N LEU A 39 -15.20 -10.89 -9.97
CA LEU A 39 -15.65 -9.89 -9.00
C LEU A 39 -16.46 -8.81 -9.73
N PRO A 40 -17.52 -8.26 -9.10
CA PRO A 40 -18.33 -7.24 -9.75
C PRO A 40 -17.47 -6.07 -10.26
N THR A 41 -17.71 -5.62 -11.49
CA THR A 41 -17.01 -4.46 -12.10
C THR A 41 -16.95 -3.26 -11.18
N VAL A 42 -18.04 -3.05 -10.45
CA VAL A 42 -18.19 -1.95 -9.48
C VAL A 42 -17.14 -2.06 -8.39
N LEU A 43 -16.91 -3.25 -7.83
CA LEU A 43 -15.90 -3.47 -6.79
C LEU A 43 -14.49 -3.20 -7.31
N LEU A 44 -14.18 -3.59 -8.55
CA LEU A 44 -12.90 -3.29 -9.19
C LEU A 44 -12.65 -1.78 -9.26
N TRP A 45 -13.63 -1.01 -9.73
CA TRP A 45 -13.50 0.45 -9.80
C TRP A 45 -13.36 1.09 -8.41
N GLN A 46 -14.06 0.57 -7.40
CA GLN A 46 -13.94 1.04 -6.03
C GLN A 46 -12.53 0.77 -5.46
N ILE A 47 -11.96 -0.42 -5.71
CA ILE A 47 -10.59 -0.76 -5.29
C ILE A 47 -9.57 0.09 -6.04
N PHE A 48 -9.75 0.31 -7.35
CA PHE A 48 -8.89 1.19 -8.14
C PHE A 48 -8.87 2.61 -7.58
N LEU A 49 -10.05 3.17 -7.33
CA LEU A 49 -10.19 4.51 -6.73
C LEU A 49 -9.48 4.58 -5.37
N ALA A 50 -9.59 3.53 -4.55
CA ALA A 50 -8.94 3.47 -3.25
C ALA A 50 -7.42 3.53 -3.41
N ALA A 51 -6.87 2.70 -4.29
CA ALA A 51 -5.45 2.68 -4.57
C ALA A 51 -4.94 4.04 -5.07
N VAL A 52 -5.67 4.71 -5.96
CA VAL A 52 -5.31 6.05 -6.47
C VAL A 52 -5.31 7.08 -5.34
N LEU A 53 -6.35 7.13 -4.51
CA LEU A 53 -6.45 8.10 -3.40
C LEU A 53 -5.35 7.88 -2.33
N LEU A 54 -5.09 6.62 -1.98
CA LEU A 54 -4.01 6.27 -1.05
C LEU A 54 -2.62 6.59 -1.63
N THR A 55 -2.43 6.48 -2.95
CA THR A 55 -1.18 6.86 -3.61
C THR A 55 -0.99 8.37 -3.61
N ILE A 56 -2.04 9.13 -3.93
CA ILE A 56 -1.99 10.61 -3.93
C ILE A 56 -1.64 11.14 -2.54
N THR A 57 -2.27 10.60 -1.50
CA THR A 57 -1.96 11.00 -0.13
C THR A 57 -0.52 10.65 0.25
N HIS A 58 -0.03 9.47 -0.11
CA HIS A 58 1.36 9.10 0.12
C HIS A 58 2.34 10.10 -0.52
N LEU A 59 2.16 10.39 -1.81
CA LEU A 59 3.02 11.34 -2.54
C LEU A 59 2.92 12.77 -1.99
N GLY A 60 1.73 13.18 -1.53
CA GLY A 60 1.52 14.50 -0.94
C GLY A 60 2.21 14.69 0.42
N PHE A 61 2.23 13.66 1.27
CA PHE A 61 2.85 13.74 2.60
C PHE A 61 4.34 13.37 2.60
N PHE A 62 4.76 12.46 1.70
CA PHE A 62 6.13 11.95 1.59
C PHE A 62 6.74 12.16 0.19
N PRO A 63 6.87 13.40 -0.31
CA PRO A 63 7.60 13.65 -1.54
C PRO A 63 9.09 13.36 -1.34
N GLU A 64 9.77 12.87 -2.38
CA GLU A 64 11.17 12.36 -2.31
C GLU A 64 12.17 13.35 -1.70
N ASN A 65 11.94 14.66 -1.89
CA ASN A 65 12.86 15.72 -1.49
C ASN A 65 12.54 16.36 -0.12
N LYS A 66 11.58 15.81 0.63
CA LYS A 66 11.17 16.37 1.93
C LYS A 66 11.64 15.48 3.07
N PRO A 67 12.28 16.05 4.12
CA PRO A 67 12.65 15.28 5.29
C PRO A 67 11.42 14.76 6.03
N PHE A 68 11.56 13.59 6.65
CA PHE A 68 10.49 13.00 7.45
C PHE A 68 10.06 13.93 8.59
N SER A 69 8.76 14.13 8.71
CA SER A 69 8.13 14.89 9.81
C SER A 69 7.12 14.01 10.53
N ARG A 70 7.19 13.98 11.87
CA ARG A 70 6.22 13.25 12.70
C ARG A 70 4.80 13.76 12.48
N ARG A 71 4.64 15.07 12.28
CA ARG A 71 3.34 15.69 11.98
C ARG A 71 2.78 15.14 10.67
N ASP A 72 3.58 15.10 9.62
CA ASP A 72 3.15 14.63 8.30
C ASP A 72 2.82 13.14 8.34
N PHE A 73 3.55 12.35 9.13
CA PHE A 73 3.23 10.94 9.36
C PHE A 73 1.88 10.73 10.05
N VAL A 74 1.61 11.47 11.13
CA VAL A 74 0.31 11.40 11.82
C VAL A 74 -0.82 11.85 10.90
N LEU A 75 -0.64 12.96 10.17
CA LEU A 75 -1.62 13.44 9.21
C LEU A 75 -1.86 12.45 8.06
N HIS A 76 -0.82 11.78 7.57
CA HIS A 76 -0.93 10.73 6.56
C HIS A 76 -1.74 9.52 7.08
N ILE A 77 -1.51 9.08 8.31
CA ILE A 77 -2.32 8.01 8.94
C ILE A 77 -3.78 8.43 9.01
N LEU A 78 -4.06 9.62 9.55
CA LEU A 78 -5.42 10.12 9.71
C LEU A 78 -6.13 10.30 8.37
N CYS A 79 -5.44 10.82 7.36
CA CYS A 79 -5.99 11.02 6.03
C CYS A 79 -6.35 9.67 5.38
N ASN A 80 -5.45 8.69 5.44
CA ASN A 80 -5.71 7.34 4.93
C ASN A 80 -6.84 6.64 5.67
N TYR A 81 -6.92 6.82 7.00
CA TYR A 81 -8.01 6.28 7.80
C TYR A 81 -9.35 6.85 7.35
N VAL A 82 -9.45 8.18 7.19
CA VAL A 82 -10.68 8.86 6.76
C VAL A 82 -11.08 8.43 5.35
N ILE A 83 -10.13 8.33 4.41
CA ILE A 83 -10.41 7.84 3.05
C ILE A 83 -10.95 6.42 3.09
N MET A 84 -10.26 5.50 3.76
CA MET A 84 -10.69 4.11 3.82
C MET A 84 -12.03 3.94 4.55
N ALA A 85 -12.28 4.72 5.59
CA ALA A 85 -13.57 4.71 6.28
C ALA A 85 -14.69 5.22 5.36
N ALA A 86 -14.48 6.36 4.69
CA ALA A 86 -15.44 6.93 3.76
C ALA A 86 -15.78 5.96 2.63
N MET A 87 -14.79 5.24 2.10
CA MET A 87 -15.00 4.23 1.07
C MET A 87 -15.70 2.99 1.62
N ALA A 88 -15.27 2.47 2.77
CA ALA A 88 -15.84 1.27 3.36
C ALA A 88 -17.33 1.42 3.72
N PHE A 89 -17.71 2.57 4.30
CA PHE A 89 -19.10 2.85 4.63
C PHE A 89 -19.89 3.40 3.43
N GLY A 90 -19.28 4.24 2.58
CA GLY A 90 -19.94 4.84 1.41
C GLY A 90 -20.25 3.84 0.29
N PHE A 91 -19.41 2.82 0.11
CA PHE A 91 -19.63 1.74 -0.86
C PHE A 91 -20.30 0.50 -0.26
N GLY A 92 -20.65 0.53 1.03
CA GLY A 92 -21.32 -0.58 1.70
C GLY A 92 -20.44 -1.83 1.87
N TRP A 93 -19.11 -1.69 1.89
CA TRP A 93 -18.20 -2.79 2.23
C TRP A 93 -18.38 -3.24 3.68
N VAL A 94 -18.86 -2.34 4.53
CA VAL A 94 -19.24 -2.60 5.92
C VAL A 94 -20.75 -2.43 6.04
N SER A 95 -21.44 -3.49 6.48
CA SER A 95 -22.90 -3.64 6.39
C SER A 95 -23.73 -2.73 7.30
N ALA A 96 -23.13 -2.13 8.34
CA ALA A 96 -23.80 -1.15 9.19
C ALA A 96 -22.79 -0.18 9.81
N ALA A 97 -23.13 1.10 9.93
CA ALA A 97 -22.33 2.10 10.67
C ALA A 97 -22.64 2.01 12.18
N THR A 98 -22.30 0.88 12.80
CA THR A 98 -22.43 0.66 14.24
C THR A 98 -21.10 0.93 14.93
N PHE A 99 -21.13 1.18 16.25
CA PHE A 99 -19.91 1.32 17.03
C PHE A 99 -19.01 0.09 16.91
N GLN A 100 -19.58 -1.12 16.92
CA GLN A 100 -18.83 -2.36 16.79
C GLN A 100 -18.13 -2.48 15.43
N SER A 101 -18.82 -2.17 14.34
CA SER A 101 -18.22 -2.23 13.01
C SER A 101 -17.14 -1.16 12.81
N ALA A 102 -17.29 0.02 13.43
CA ALA A 102 -16.23 1.03 13.48
C ALA A 102 -14.99 0.52 14.20
N VAL A 103 -15.13 -0.08 15.39
CA VAL A 103 -14.00 -0.65 16.16
C VAL A 103 -13.28 -1.75 15.38
N VAL A 104 -14.02 -2.69 14.78
CA VAL A 104 -13.45 -3.76 13.96
C VAL A 104 -12.72 -3.19 12.75
N PHE A 105 -13.32 -2.23 12.05
CA PHE A 105 -12.68 -1.53 10.94
C PHE A 105 -11.38 -0.84 11.36
N THR A 106 -11.38 -0.11 12.48
CA THR A 106 -10.18 0.56 13.01
C THR A 106 -9.08 -0.44 13.33
N GLY A 107 -9.43 -1.57 13.96
CA GLY A 107 -8.48 -2.64 14.26
C GLY A 107 -7.83 -3.22 13.00
N ILE A 108 -8.64 -3.55 11.99
CA ILE A 108 -8.15 -4.05 10.69
C ILE A 108 -7.23 -3.02 10.04
N PHE A 109 -7.68 -1.77 9.93
CA PHE A 109 -6.89 -0.68 9.36
C PHE A 109 -5.52 -0.54 10.06
N ALA A 110 -5.51 -0.53 11.40
CA ALA A 110 -4.28 -0.36 12.17
C ALA A 110 -3.29 -1.51 11.91
N VAL A 111 -3.76 -2.76 11.86
CA VAL A 111 -2.92 -3.93 11.56
C VAL A 111 -2.33 -3.84 10.15
N PHE A 112 -3.17 -3.56 9.14
CA PHE A 112 -2.70 -3.44 7.77
C PHE A 112 -1.73 -2.28 7.58
N TYR A 113 -2.02 -1.12 8.17
CA TYR A 113 -1.14 0.03 8.10
C TYR A 113 0.21 -0.24 8.80
N ALA A 114 0.20 -0.88 9.98
CA ALA A 114 1.41 -1.26 10.68
C ALA A 114 2.25 -2.27 9.88
N ALA A 115 1.61 -3.25 9.24
CA ALA A 115 2.27 -4.21 8.36
C ALA A 115 2.91 -3.52 7.15
N ALA A 116 2.18 -2.62 6.49
CA ALA A 116 2.71 -1.85 5.36
C ALA A 116 3.89 -0.96 5.80
N PHE A 117 3.76 -0.23 6.90
CA PHE A 117 4.82 0.63 7.43
C PHE A 117 6.07 -0.18 7.81
N THR A 118 5.90 -1.35 8.43
CA THR A 118 7.01 -2.25 8.75
C THR A 118 7.71 -2.73 7.48
N GLY A 119 6.93 -3.07 6.44
CA GLY A 119 7.47 -3.41 5.12
C GLY A 119 8.34 -2.30 4.54
N PHE A 120 7.84 -1.05 4.52
CA PHE A 120 8.60 0.11 4.08
C PHE A 120 9.84 0.37 4.93
N TYR A 121 9.73 0.28 6.26
CA TYR A 121 10.86 0.48 7.17
C TYR A 121 12.00 -0.50 6.88
N LEU A 122 11.68 -1.79 6.73
CA LEU A 122 12.67 -2.81 6.41
C LEU A 122 13.29 -2.58 5.03
N TYR A 123 12.49 -2.21 4.04
CA TYR A 123 12.95 -1.89 2.69
C TYR A 123 13.94 -0.71 2.68
N TYR A 124 13.58 0.42 3.28
CA TYR A 124 14.45 1.61 3.29
C TYR A 124 15.69 1.42 4.16
N ARG A 125 15.61 0.60 5.22
CA ARG A 125 16.79 0.23 6.01
C ARG A 125 17.81 -0.51 5.15
N GLU A 126 17.36 -1.46 4.34
CA GLU A 126 18.22 -2.23 3.44
C GLU A 126 18.77 -1.35 2.31
N LEU A 127 17.92 -0.54 1.68
CA LEU A 127 18.33 0.38 0.62
C LEU A 127 19.42 1.35 1.10
N ARG A 128 19.30 1.87 2.33
CA ARG A 128 20.33 2.72 2.95
C ARG A 128 21.65 1.98 3.12
N GLY A 129 21.62 0.71 3.52
CA GLY A 129 22.82 -0.13 3.61
C GLY A 129 23.52 -0.25 2.27
N GLN A 130 22.77 -0.61 1.23
CA GLN A 130 23.32 -0.76 -0.14
C GLN A 130 23.88 0.55 -0.71
N LEU A 131 23.19 1.68 -0.48
CA LEU A 131 23.67 2.99 -0.92
C LEU A 131 24.96 3.40 -0.20
N ASN A 132 25.05 3.16 1.10
CA ASN A 132 26.26 3.45 1.88
C ASN A 132 27.45 2.61 1.42
N GLU A 133 27.25 1.32 1.13
CA GLU A 133 28.30 0.45 0.58
C GLU A 133 28.82 0.96 -0.77
N LYS A 134 27.91 1.32 -1.69
CA LYS A 134 28.29 1.90 -3.00
C LYS A 134 29.02 3.24 -2.84
N LEU A 135 28.57 4.10 -1.93
CA LEU A 135 29.23 5.36 -1.62
C LEU A 135 30.65 5.16 -1.08
N MET A 136 30.89 4.14 -0.27
CA MET A 136 32.25 3.82 0.19
C MET A 136 33.14 3.32 -0.94
N GLN A 137 32.60 2.50 -1.86
CA GLN A 137 33.33 2.05 -3.05
C GLN A 137 33.75 3.24 -3.93
N TYR A 138 32.85 4.20 -4.18
CA TYR A 138 33.15 5.40 -4.95
C TYR A 138 34.14 6.36 -4.28
N LYS A 139 34.33 6.28 -2.96
CA LYS A 139 35.33 7.10 -2.23
C LYS A 139 36.71 6.47 -2.21
N GLN A 140 36.81 5.16 -2.46
CA GLN A 140 38.05 4.39 -2.38
C GLN A 140 38.69 4.14 -3.75
N GLY A 141 37.92 4.25 -4.84
CA GLY A 141 38.43 4.32 -6.22
C GLY A 141 38.58 5.75 -6.69
#